data_AF-A0A399PBU9-F1
#
_entry.id   AF-A0A399PBU9-F1
#
_cell.length_a   1.000
_cell.length_b   1.000
_cell.length_c   1.000
_cell.angle_alpha   90.00
_cell.angle_beta   90.00
_cell.angle_gamma   90.00
#
_symmetry.space_group_name_H-M   'P 1'
#
loop_
_entity.id
_entity.type
_entity.pdbx_description
1 polymer ?
#
loop_
_entity_poly.entity_id
_entity_poly.type
_entity_poly.pdbx_seq_one_letter_code
_entity_poly.pdbx_strand_id
1 'polypeptide(L)' 'MFTAIANTPRDYAWGSTTAIAGLLGREPSGGPEAELWLGAHDGSPTRVVDPSTVGG' A
#
# COMPACT_ATOMS: atom_id res chain seq x y z
N MET A 1 -2.39 -11.24 -18.17
CA MET A 1 -1.81 -11.76 -16.91
C MET A 1 -1.97 -10.68 -15.86
N PHE A 2 -2.40 -11.03 -14.65
CA PHE A 2 -2.55 -10.09 -13.54
C PHE A 2 -1.55 -10.47 -12.45
N THR A 3 -0.89 -9.47 -11.86
CA THR A 3 0.07 -9.63 -10.77
C THR A 3 -0.40 -8.81 -9.59
N ALA A 4 -0.47 -9.43 -8.42
CA ALA A 4 -0.82 -8.72 -7.19
C ALA A 4 0.32 -7.79 -6.76
N ILE A 5 -0.05 -6.57 -6.40
CA ILE A 5 0.88 -5.54 -5.91
C ILE A 5 0.39 -4.97 -4.59
N ALA A 6 1.32 -4.50 -3.77
CA ALA A 6 1.03 -3.88 -2.50
C ALA A 6 2.04 -2.77 -2.18
N ASN A 7 1.64 -1.84 -1.32
CA ASN A 7 2.51 -0.82 -0.77
C ASN A 7 2.02 -0.40 0.62
N THR A 8 2.89 0.23 1.39
CA THR A 8 2.55 0.79 2.70
C THR A 8 2.01 2.21 2.51
N PRO A 9 0.85 2.57 3.09
CA PRO A 9 0.37 3.95 3.04
C PRO A 9 1.35 4.93 3.67
N ARG A 10 1.35 6.17 3.18
CA ARG A 10 2.07 7.29 3.77
C ARG A 10 1.40 7.68 5.09
N ASP A 11 2.20 7.87 6.13
CA ASP A 11 1.78 8.14 7.51
C ASP A 11 1.69 9.64 7.82
N TYR A 12 1.31 10.46 6.84
CA TYR A 12 1.21 11.89 7.05
C TYR A 12 0.19 12.22 8.14
N ALA A 13 0.47 13.26 8.93
CA ALA A 13 -0.30 13.60 10.13
C ALA A 13 -1.80 13.86 9.89
N TRP A 14 -2.18 14.21 8.65
CA TRP A 14 -3.58 14.42 8.25
C TRP A 14 -4.31 13.13 7.84
N GLY A 15 -3.61 11.99 7.81
CA GLY A 15 -4.15 10.71 7.40
C GLY A 15 -5.23 10.20 8.34
N SER A 16 -6.17 9.44 7.78
CA SER A 16 -7.20 8.77 8.56
C SER A 16 -6.60 7.56 9.28
N THR A 17 -6.98 7.31 10.52
CA THR A 17 -6.55 6.12 11.25
C THR A 17 -7.30 4.86 10.86
N THR A 18 -8.34 4.93 10.01
CA THR A 18 -9.20 3.76 9.69
C THR A 18 -9.64 3.66 8.24
N ALA A 19 -9.67 4.74 7.46
CA ALA A 19 -10.32 4.73 6.15
C ALA A 19 -9.64 3.79 5.14
N ILE A 20 -8.32 3.87 4.98
CA ILE A 20 -7.59 3.02 4.02
C ILE A 20 -7.61 1.56 4.47
N ALA A 21 -7.33 1.29 5.76
CA ALA A 21 -7.43 -0.05 6.33
C ALA A 21 -8.83 -0.67 6.10
N GLY A 22 -9.90 0.10 6.36
CA GLY A 22 -11.27 -0.33 6.12
C GLY A 22 -11.58 -0.60 4.64
N LEU A 23 -11.12 0.26 3.73
CA LEU A 23 -11.26 0.05 2.28
C LEU A 23 -10.58 -1.25 1.82
N LEU A 24 -9.43 -1.57 2.40
CA LEU A 24 -8.65 -2.76 2.06
C LEU A 24 -9.08 -4.01 2.84
N GLY A 25 -10.02 -3.89 3.79
CA GLY A 25 -10.47 -4.99 4.63
C GLY A 25 -9.40 -5.56 5.56
N ARG A 26 -8.47 -4.72 6.04
CA ARG A 26 -7.43 -5.11 7.01
C ARG A 26 -7.56 -4.36 8.33
N GLU A 27 -6.90 -4.87 9.36
CA GLU A 27 -6.76 -4.14 10.61
C GLU A 27 -5.98 -2.81 10.40
N PRO A 28 -6.42 -1.72 11.04
CA PRO A 28 -5.67 -0.47 11.08
C PRO A 28 -4.26 -0.67 11.64
N SER A 29 -3.29 0.09 11.11
CA SER A 29 -1.90 0.04 11.56
C SER A 29 -1.67 0.62 12.96
N GLY A 30 -2.66 1.34 13.52
CA GLY A 30 -2.56 2.07 14.79
C GLY A 30 -2.08 3.51 14.65
N GLY A 31 -1.71 3.95 13.43
CA GLY A 31 -1.33 5.33 13.10
C GLY A 31 -2.16 5.92 11.95
N PRO A 32 -1.90 7.18 11.55
CA PRO A 32 -2.57 7.78 10.40
C PRO A 32 -2.15 7.11 9.09
N GLU A 33 -3.09 6.93 8.18
CA GLU A 33 -2.89 6.43 6.82
C GLU A 33 -3.48 7.46 5.85
N ALA A 34 -2.61 8.19 5.17
CA ALA A 34 -2.98 9.36 4.38
C ALA A 34 -3.14 9.02 2.90
N GLU A 35 -2.14 8.35 2.31
CA GLU A 35 -2.09 8.08 0.88
C GLU A 35 -1.54 6.69 0.62
N LEU A 36 -2.25 5.88 -0.17
CA LEU A 36 -1.73 4.62 -0.69
C LEU A 36 -1.26 4.83 -2.13
N TRP A 37 0.06 4.88 -2.33
CA TRP A 37 0.63 5.10 -3.66
C TRP A 37 0.84 3.77 -4.37
N LEU A 38 0.21 3.62 -5.54
CA LEU A 38 0.38 2.48 -6.44
C LEU A 38 1.05 2.97 -7.73
N GLY A 39 2.36 2.72 -7.86
CA GLY A 39 3.19 3.22 -8.95
C GLY A 39 4.67 3.01 -8.70
N ALA A 40 5.50 3.66 -9.52
CA ALA A 40 6.97 3.51 -9.53
C ALA A 40 7.71 4.75 -9.02
N HIS A 41 7.08 5.57 -8.18
CA HIS A 41 7.75 6.76 -7.61
C HIS A 41 8.80 6.33 -6.57
N ASP A 42 10.04 6.82 -6.71
CA ASP A 42 11.19 6.40 -5.88
C ASP A 42 10.96 6.57 -4.37
N GLY A 43 10.20 7.58 -3.96
CA GLY A 43 9.85 7.82 -2.55
C GLY A 43 8.90 6.79 -1.92
N SER A 44 8.20 5.98 -2.72
CA SER A 44 7.32 4.91 -2.25
C SER A 44 7.02 3.92 -3.39
N PRO A 45 8.01 3.11 -3.80
CA PRO A 45 7.84 2.19 -4.92
C PRO A 45 6.93 1.03 -4.52
N THR A 46 5.95 0.74 -5.37
CA THR A 46 5.06 -0.40 -5.17
C THR A 46 5.81 -1.72 -5.33
N ARG A 47 5.44 -2.72 -4.53
CA ARG A 47 6.06 -4.04 -4.55
C ARG A 47 5.13 -5.08 -5.14
N VAL A 48 5.69 -6.03 -5.88
CA VAL A 48 4.99 -7.27 -6.24
C VAL A 48 4.85 -8.13 -4.98
N VAL A 49 3.64 -8.63 -4.72
CA VAL A 49 3.36 -9.45 -3.52
C VAL A 49 4.09 -10.78 -3.59
N ASP A 50 4.08 -11.43 -4.74
CA ASP A 50 4.82 -12.67 -5.01
C ASP A 50 5.74 -12.49 -6.23
N PRO A 51 7.03 -12.19 -6.02
CA PRO A 51 7.99 -12.00 -7.10
C PRO A 51 8.15 -13.23 -8.01
N SER A 52 7.84 -14.45 -7.54
CA SER A 52 7.95 -15.66 -8.38
C SER A 52 6.92 -15.68 -9.51
N THR A 53 5.85 -14.88 -9.40
CA THR A 53 4.81 -14.75 -10.42
C THR A 53 5.21 -13.84 -11.57
N VAL A 54 6.26 -13.04 -11.43
CA VAL A 54 6.78 -12.20 -12.51
C VAL A 54 8.08 -12.85 -12.97
N GLY A 55 8.07 -13.45 -14.16
CA GLY A 55 9.19 -14.22 -14.72
C GLY A 55 10.43 -13.37 -14.98
N GLY A 56 11.15 -13.03 -13.90
CA GLY A 56 12.46 -12.39 -13.91
C GLY A 56 13.57 -13.38 -14.20
#